data_AF-A0A0W8CM15-F1
#
_entry.id   AF-A0A0W8CM15-F1
#
_cell.length_a   1.000
_cell.length_b   1.000
_cell.length_c   1.000
_cell.angle_alpha   90.00
_cell.angle_beta   90.00
_cell.angle_gamma   90.00
#
_symmetry.space_group_name_H-M   'P 1'
#
loop_
_entity.id
_entity.type
_entity.pdbx_description
1 polymer ?
#
loop_
_entity_poly.entity_id
_entity_poly.type
_entity_poly.pdbx_seq_one_letter_code
_entity_poly.pdbx_strand_id
1 'polypeptide(L)'
;MLPRILCEKLCSLQPQVDRLAFSVVWQMNVDGTLVDGVEPWFGKSIIRSCCKLDYGSAQKMLDGIITSDGVDEWEEDRRPIPGANPSITNATVIQSVKDLWSIGENRRAMRFETGAQLLRAHGPLAFLRHHPPPVSRSMDQALELLGKSDINVDGRSTKQLTESLERVRQDCGETTFVIAQALIIKPMKPAEYMVAGNGASPDSWRHYALNIPYYTHFTSPIRRYADVVVHRLLQESVVGSSSLDAENPESRMVEFTSVAQNCNEKKMTSKNAEKECDKVFLCAYVQHHGDVEVTGVVLSMGQKSFTVYILELGLEQRLFLQEINLKGSWNEKTSQLSIRLPVQKKRDEDEDTKSGDHEAPAQARKYGSEMLKLSFMKQLQMRMSTTKKMPLALTFTVIGEKS
;
A
#
# COMPACT_ATOMS: atom_id res chain seq x y z
N MET A 1 6.16 -11.69 15.00
CA MET A 1 5.23 -11.52 16.13
C MET A 1 5.25 -12.74 17.04
N LEU A 2 5.02 -13.93 16.50
CA LEU A 2 5.09 -15.19 17.26
C LEU A 2 6.37 -15.98 16.90
N PRO A 3 6.82 -16.93 17.75
CA PRO A 3 7.89 -17.87 17.43
C PRO A 3 7.67 -18.62 16.11
N ARG A 4 8.77 -18.95 15.41
CA ARG A 4 8.74 -19.63 14.11
C ARG A 4 7.91 -20.92 14.12
N ILE A 5 7.96 -21.70 15.21
CA ILE A 5 7.17 -22.93 15.33
C ILE A 5 5.66 -22.69 15.24
N LEU A 6 5.16 -21.58 15.83
CA LEU A 6 3.74 -21.22 15.72
C LEU A 6 3.44 -20.68 14.32
N CYS A 7 4.28 -19.77 13.81
CA CYS A 7 4.07 -19.13 12.51
C CYS A 7 4.11 -20.09 11.32
N GLU A 8 5.08 -21.00 11.28
CA GLU A 8 5.42 -21.78 10.09
C GLU A 8 4.85 -23.21 10.15
N LYS A 9 4.67 -23.76 11.36
CA LYS A 9 4.24 -25.17 11.54
C LYS A 9 2.82 -25.29 12.10
N LEU A 10 2.58 -24.77 13.30
CA LEU A 10 1.36 -25.10 14.05
C LEU A 10 0.13 -24.28 13.61
N CYS A 11 0.27 -22.97 13.41
CA CYS A 11 -0.83 -22.12 12.99
C CYS A 11 -0.91 -21.95 11.46
N SER A 12 0.17 -22.25 10.75
CA SER A 12 0.17 -22.22 9.28
C SER A 12 -0.74 -23.31 8.73
N LEU A 13 -1.62 -22.94 7.79
CA LEU A 13 -2.55 -23.84 7.11
C LEU A 13 -1.82 -24.65 6.02
N GLN A 14 -0.90 -25.51 6.45
CA GLN A 14 -0.15 -26.38 5.55
C GLN A 14 -1.10 -27.36 4.85
N PRO A 15 -0.85 -27.66 3.56
CA PRO A 15 -1.67 -28.61 2.82
C PRO A 15 -1.60 -29.98 3.49
N GLN A 16 -2.74 -30.69 3.50
CA GLN A 16 -2.84 -32.08 3.94
C GLN A 16 -2.46 -32.28 5.41
N VAL A 17 -2.70 -31.26 6.24
CA VAL A 17 -2.59 -31.39 7.69
C VAL A 17 -3.81 -30.77 8.35
N ASP A 18 -4.35 -31.46 9.34
CA ASP A 18 -5.49 -30.96 10.10
C ASP A 18 -5.04 -29.77 10.94
N ARG A 19 -5.84 -28.71 10.93
CA ARG A 19 -5.56 -27.44 11.59
C ARG A 19 -6.79 -26.91 12.27
N LEU A 20 -6.59 -26.42 13.49
CA LEU A 20 -7.59 -25.61 14.17
C LEU A 20 -7.78 -24.30 13.42
N ALA A 21 -9.02 -23.92 13.18
CA ALA A 21 -9.38 -22.69 12.52
C ALA A 21 -10.57 -22.02 13.23
N PHE A 22 -10.64 -20.70 13.15
CA PHE A 22 -11.88 -19.97 13.37
C PHE A 22 -12.48 -19.69 12.01
N SER A 23 -13.68 -20.18 11.77
CA SER A 23 -14.36 -20.10 10.49
C SER A 23 -15.54 -19.15 10.55
N VAL A 24 -15.74 -18.44 9.44
CA VAL A 24 -16.94 -17.67 9.16
C VAL A 24 -17.54 -18.26 7.90
N VAL A 25 -18.79 -18.71 7.98
CA VAL A 25 -19.49 -19.38 6.89
C VAL A 25 -20.68 -18.53 6.51
N TRP A 26 -20.74 -18.14 5.25
CA TRP A 26 -21.83 -17.36 4.67
C TRP A 26 -22.61 -18.23 3.69
N GLN A 27 -23.91 -17.98 3.61
CA GLN A 27 -24.72 -18.43 2.49
C GLN A 27 -24.87 -17.28 1.50
N MET A 28 -24.41 -17.49 0.28
CA MET A 28 -24.38 -16.45 -0.76
C MET A 28 -24.98 -16.99 -2.06
N ASN A 29 -25.56 -16.08 -2.83
CA ASN A 29 -25.90 -16.30 -4.22
C ASN A 29 -24.64 -16.14 -5.11
N VAL A 30 -24.69 -16.66 -6.34
CA VAL A 30 -23.56 -16.57 -7.30
C VAL A 30 -23.26 -15.12 -7.69
N ASP A 31 -24.25 -14.24 -7.61
CA ASP A 31 -24.12 -12.78 -7.81
C ASP A 31 -23.45 -12.07 -6.62
N GLY A 32 -23.00 -12.79 -5.60
CA GLY A 32 -22.30 -12.25 -4.42
C GLY A 32 -23.22 -11.63 -3.36
N THR A 33 -24.54 -11.62 -3.55
CA THR A 33 -25.50 -11.20 -2.52
C THR A 33 -25.60 -12.25 -1.41
N LEU A 34 -25.86 -11.81 -0.17
CA LEU A 34 -26.16 -12.72 0.93
C LEU A 34 -27.58 -13.26 0.77
N VAL A 35 -27.81 -14.50 1.19
CA VAL A 35 -29.18 -15.05 1.24
C VAL A 35 -29.97 -14.34 2.33
N ASP A 36 -31.11 -13.75 1.96
CA ASP A 36 -31.95 -12.98 2.87
C ASP A 36 -32.40 -13.83 4.07
N GLY A 37 -32.29 -13.25 5.27
CA GLY A 37 -32.69 -13.89 6.53
C GLY A 37 -31.71 -14.96 7.03
N VAL A 38 -30.60 -15.22 6.34
CA VAL A 38 -29.57 -16.15 6.78
C VAL A 38 -28.37 -15.38 7.33
N GLU A 39 -28.24 -15.34 8.66
CA GLU A 39 -27.08 -14.75 9.32
C GLU A 39 -25.82 -15.61 9.08
N PRO A 40 -24.62 -15.01 8.99
CA PRO A 40 -23.38 -15.77 8.87
C PRO A 40 -23.13 -16.61 10.13
N TRP A 41 -22.64 -17.83 9.95
CA TRP A 41 -22.19 -18.68 11.05
C TRP A 41 -20.76 -18.35 11.43
N PHE A 42 -20.50 -18.24 12.74
CA PHE A 42 -19.17 -17.99 13.31
C PHE A 42 -18.83 -19.09 14.30
N GLY A 43 -17.63 -19.68 14.20
CA GLY A 43 -17.22 -20.68 15.19
C GLY A 43 -15.85 -21.29 14.97
N LYS A 44 -15.40 -22.03 16.00
CA LYS A 44 -14.21 -22.88 15.91
C LYS A 44 -14.50 -24.10 15.04
N SER A 45 -13.50 -24.50 14.27
CA SER A 45 -13.56 -25.58 13.30
C SER A 45 -12.21 -26.28 13.20
N ILE A 46 -12.21 -27.44 12.56
CA ILE A 46 -11.00 -28.14 12.12
C ILE A 46 -11.06 -28.19 10.59
N ILE A 47 -10.00 -27.76 9.93
CA ILE A 47 -9.89 -27.79 8.48
C ILE A 47 -8.67 -28.58 8.06
N ARG A 48 -8.70 -29.08 6.82
CA ARG A 48 -7.57 -29.73 6.17
C ARG A 48 -7.44 -29.15 4.77
N SER A 49 -6.49 -28.24 4.57
CA SER A 49 -6.31 -27.61 3.25
C SER A 49 -5.92 -28.68 2.22
N CYS A 50 -6.61 -28.72 1.09
CA CYS A 50 -6.34 -29.75 0.07
C CYS A 50 -5.06 -29.47 -0.73
N CYS A 51 -4.70 -28.19 -0.89
CA CYS A 51 -3.54 -27.77 -1.65
C CYS A 51 -3.07 -26.38 -1.18
N LYS A 52 -2.01 -25.87 -1.80
CA LYS A 52 -1.50 -24.51 -1.59
C LYS A 52 -1.30 -23.86 -2.95
N LEU A 53 -2.10 -22.83 -3.22
CA LEU A 53 -1.99 -22.06 -4.45
C LEU A 53 -1.10 -20.83 -4.26
N ASP A 54 -0.42 -20.44 -5.33
CA ASP A 54 0.12 -19.09 -5.50
C ASP A 54 -0.72 -18.28 -6.48
N TYR A 55 -0.46 -16.97 -6.52
CA TYR A 55 -1.19 -16.05 -7.38
C TYR A 55 -1.00 -16.34 -8.87
N GLY A 56 0.17 -16.81 -9.29
CA GLY A 56 0.44 -17.11 -10.70
C GLY A 56 -0.39 -18.30 -11.18
N SER A 57 -0.39 -19.39 -10.41
CA SER A 57 -1.22 -20.57 -10.66
C SER A 57 -2.71 -20.21 -10.66
N ALA A 58 -3.18 -19.45 -9.66
CA ALA A 58 -4.57 -19.00 -9.61
C ALA A 58 -4.95 -18.15 -10.84
N GLN A 59 -4.09 -17.23 -11.26
CA GLN A 59 -4.34 -16.40 -12.44
C GLN A 59 -4.38 -17.23 -13.72
N LYS A 60 -3.44 -18.16 -13.91
CA LYS A 60 -3.45 -19.10 -15.05
C LYS A 60 -4.73 -19.95 -15.11
N MET A 61 -5.34 -20.29 -13.96
CA MET A 61 -6.64 -20.97 -13.92
C MET A 61 -7.80 -20.08 -14.40
N LEU A 62 -7.76 -18.78 -14.05
CA LEU A 62 -8.74 -17.80 -14.49
C LEU A 62 -8.60 -17.51 -16.00
N ASP A 63 -7.36 -17.40 -16.48
CA ASP A 63 -7.03 -17.14 -17.89
C ASP A 63 -7.27 -18.37 -18.80
N GLY A 64 -7.59 -19.53 -18.22
CA GLY A 64 -7.83 -20.77 -18.96
C GLY A 64 -6.57 -21.48 -19.45
N ILE A 65 -5.39 -21.11 -18.94
CA ILE A 65 -4.11 -21.78 -19.22
C ILE A 65 -4.03 -23.11 -18.46
N ILE A 66 -4.43 -23.10 -17.17
CA ILE A 66 -4.60 -24.32 -16.39
C ILE A 66 -6.08 -24.74 -16.48
N THR A 67 -6.33 -25.94 -17.01
CA THR A 67 -7.67 -26.50 -17.20
C THR A 67 -7.81 -27.86 -16.52
N SER A 68 -9.02 -28.42 -16.50
CA SER A 68 -9.27 -29.77 -15.95
C SER A 68 -8.41 -30.84 -16.62
N ASP A 69 -8.19 -30.71 -17.92
CA ASP A 69 -7.51 -31.70 -18.77
C ASP A 69 -6.05 -31.31 -19.09
N GLY A 70 -5.64 -30.10 -18.73
CA GLY A 70 -4.28 -29.56 -18.94
C GLY A 70 -3.77 -28.85 -17.70
N VAL A 71 -2.99 -29.57 -16.88
CA VAL A 71 -2.45 -29.07 -15.59
C VAL A 71 -0.93 -28.91 -15.59
N ASP A 72 -0.27 -29.00 -16.75
CA ASP A 72 1.20 -28.98 -16.86
C ASP A 72 1.82 -27.72 -16.26
N GLU A 73 1.13 -26.59 -16.39
CA GLU A 73 1.54 -25.27 -15.86
C GLU A 73 1.28 -25.07 -14.36
N TRP A 74 0.78 -26.11 -13.67
CA TRP A 74 0.54 -26.13 -12.22
C TRP A 74 1.58 -27.04 -11.54
N GLU A 75 2.46 -26.51 -10.70
CA GLU A 75 3.48 -27.30 -9.97
C GLU A 75 2.87 -28.52 -9.23
N GLU A 76 3.43 -29.71 -9.41
CA GLU A 76 2.86 -30.97 -8.91
C GLU A 76 2.73 -31.02 -7.38
N ASP A 77 3.72 -30.48 -6.66
CA ASP A 77 3.73 -30.41 -5.19
C ASP A 77 2.68 -29.42 -4.62
N ARG A 78 2.08 -28.59 -5.48
CA ARG A 78 1.03 -27.64 -5.14
C ARG A 78 -0.36 -28.10 -5.56
N ARG A 79 -0.49 -29.27 -6.18
CA ARG A 79 -1.79 -29.86 -6.57
C ARG A 79 -2.45 -30.55 -5.38
N PRO A 80 -3.78 -30.71 -5.39
CA PRO A 80 -4.46 -31.64 -4.49
C PRO A 80 -3.88 -33.05 -4.63
N ILE A 81 -3.65 -33.73 -3.51
CA ILE A 81 -3.18 -35.12 -3.53
C ILE A 81 -4.32 -36.03 -4.00
N PRO A 82 -4.15 -36.75 -5.13
CA PRO A 82 -5.15 -37.70 -5.61
C PRO A 82 -5.49 -38.75 -4.55
N GLY A 83 -6.77 -38.99 -4.30
CA GLY A 83 -7.25 -40.01 -3.37
C GLY A 83 -7.24 -39.62 -1.88
N ALA A 84 -6.61 -38.51 -1.48
CA ALA A 84 -6.65 -38.03 -0.09
C ALA A 84 -8.05 -37.56 0.34
N ASN A 85 -8.81 -37.01 -0.59
CA ASN A 85 -10.24 -36.75 -0.48
C ASN A 85 -10.89 -36.99 -1.85
N PRO A 86 -11.71 -38.05 -2.04
CA PRO A 86 -12.31 -38.38 -3.33
C PRO A 86 -13.16 -37.25 -3.95
N SER A 87 -13.69 -36.35 -3.12
CA SER A 87 -14.50 -35.22 -3.57
C SER A 87 -13.66 -34.04 -4.09
N ILE A 88 -12.33 -34.06 -3.90
CA ILE A 88 -11.44 -32.98 -4.31
C ILE A 88 -10.54 -33.45 -5.45
N THR A 89 -10.72 -32.83 -6.61
CA THR A 89 -9.94 -33.02 -7.83
C THR A 89 -9.37 -31.70 -8.32
N ASN A 90 -8.41 -31.75 -9.25
CA ASN A 90 -7.89 -30.55 -9.93
C ASN A 90 -9.03 -29.71 -10.51
N ALA A 91 -10.00 -30.34 -11.18
CA ALA A 91 -11.16 -29.68 -11.75
C ALA A 91 -11.98 -28.93 -10.68
N THR A 92 -12.24 -29.54 -9.52
CA THR A 92 -13.01 -28.88 -8.45
C THR A 92 -12.27 -27.68 -7.85
N VAL A 93 -10.94 -27.74 -7.74
CA VAL A 93 -10.14 -26.61 -7.25
C VAL A 93 -10.13 -25.47 -8.25
N ILE A 94 -9.95 -25.76 -9.54
CA ILE A 94 -10.00 -24.76 -10.61
C ILE A 94 -11.37 -24.07 -10.63
N GLN A 95 -12.46 -24.85 -10.52
CA GLN A 95 -13.81 -24.30 -10.45
C GLN A 95 -14.00 -23.43 -9.21
N SER A 96 -13.53 -23.88 -8.05
CA SER A 96 -13.60 -23.09 -6.80
C SER A 96 -12.86 -21.75 -6.92
N VAL A 97 -11.71 -21.71 -7.61
CA VAL A 97 -10.97 -20.47 -7.87
C VAL A 97 -11.80 -19.51 -8.73
N LYS A 98 -12.44 -20.01 -9.80
CA LYS A 98 -13.30 -19.21 -10.68
C LYS A 98 -14.54 -18.69 -9.94
N ASP A 99 -15.20 -19.54 -9.17
CA ASP A 99 -16.38 -19.17 -8.39
C ASP A 99 -16.04 -18.10 -7.35
N LEU A 100 -14.95 -18.28 -6.60
CA LEU A 100 -14.48 -17.31 -5.61
C LEU A 100 -14.06 -15.98 -6.25
N TRP A 101 -13.48 -16.01 -7.44
CA TRP A 101 -13.12 -14.81 -8.18
C TRP A 101 -14.38 -14.02 -8.60
N SER A 102 -15.36 -14.71 -9.19
CA SER A 102 -16.66 -14.13 -9.58
C SER A 102 -17.38 -13.51 -8.38
N ILE A 103 -17.50 -14.26 -7.27
CA ILE A 103 -18.10 -13.76 -6.03
C ILE A 103 -17.30 -12.57 -5.50
N GLY A 104 -15.98 -12.64 -5.52
CA GLY A 104 -15.09 -11.57 -5.05
C GLY A 104 -15.21 -10.28 -5.86
N GLU A 105 -15.45 -10.35 -7.17
CA GLU A 105 -15.77 -9.19 -8.00
C GLU A 105 -17.08 -8.54 -7.60
N ASN A 106 -18.15 -9.34 -7.52
CA ASN A 106 -19.47 -8.84 -7.16
C ASN A 106 -19.50 -8.26 -5.74
N ARG A 107 -18.76 -8.88 -4.80
CA ARG A 107 -18.66 -8.42 -3.41
C ARG A 107 -17.71 -7.25 -3.19
N ARG A 108 -16.75 -6.98 -4.08
CA ARG A 108 -15.95 -5.74 -4.00
C ARG A 108 -16.83 -4.50 -4.09
N ALA A 109 -18.02 -4.62 -4.70
CA ALA A 109 -19.07 -3.60 -4.71
C ALA A 109 -19.92 -3.53 -3.42
N MET A 110 -19.91 -4.57 -2.57
CA MET A 110 -20.74 -4.68 -1.35
C MET A 110 -19.91 -5.10 -0.12
N ARG A 111 -19.44 -4.12 0.66
CA ARG A 111 -18.42 -4.28 1.73
C ARG A 111 -19.04 -4.59 3.12
N PHE A 112 -18.32 -5.39 3.92
CA PHE A 112 -18.79 -6.44 4.86
C PHE A 112 -19.11 -6.10 6.35
N GLU A 113 -19.51 -7.16 7.07
CA GLU A 113 -20.38 -7.24 8.28
C GLU A 113 -19.68 -7.72 9.59
N THR A 114 -18.40 -8.14 9.56
CA THR A 114 -17.70 -8.63 10.78
C THR A 114 -17.60 -7.56 11.87
N GLY A 115 -17.38 -6.30 11.49
CA GLY A 115 -17.40 -5.18 12.45
C GLY A 115 -18.79 -5.01 13.10
N ALA A 116 -19.86 -5.32 12.36
CA ALA A 116 -21.22 -5.27 12.89
C ALA A 116 -21.43 -6.36 13.96
N GLN A 117 -20.90 -7.58 13.78
CA GLN A 117 -21.02 -8.63 14.81
C GLN A 117 -20.35 -8.23 16.12
N LEU A 118 -19.17 -7.60 16.08
CA LEU A 118 -18.51 -7.11 17.30
C LEU A 118 -19.32 -5.99 17.96
N LEU A 119 -19.84 -5.05 17.18
CA LEU A 119 -20.68 -3.97 17.71
C LEU A 119 -21.96 -4.51 18.36
N ARG A 120 -22.64 -5.48 17.72
CA ARG A 120 -23.84 -6.13 18.24
C ARG A 120 -23.57 -6.85 19.57
N ALA A 121 -22.44 -7.55 19.68
CA ALA A 121 -22.13 -8.38 20.85
C ALA A 121 -21.45 -7.63 22.00
N HIS A 122 -20.57 -6.66 21.70
CA HIS A 122 -19.68 -6.03 22.68
C HIS A 122 -19.91 -4.52 22.84
N GLY A 123 -20.74 -3.91 22.00
CA GLY A 123 -21.09 -2.49 22.06
C GLY A 123 -19.86 -1.59 22.22
N PRO A 124 -19.71 -0.85 23.34
CA PRO A 124 -18.55 0.01 23.61
C PRO A 124 -17.18 -0.69 23.53
N LEU A 125 -17.09 -1.99 23.80
CA LEU A 125 -15.82 -2.73 23.79
C LEU A 125 -15.42 -3.25 22.40
N ALA A 126 -16.22 -3.00 21.37
CA ALA A 126 -15.90 -3.47 20.02
C ALA A 126 -14.57 -2.88 19.51
N PHE A 127 -13.66 -3.77 19.10
CA PHE A 127 -12.34 -3.40 18.60
C PHE A 127 -12.39 -3.22 17.08
N LEU A 128 -12.33 -1.97 16.63
CA LEU A 128 -12.55 -1.56 15.25
C LEU A 128 -11.28 -0.96 14.64
N ARG A 129 -11.32 -0.78 13.32
CA ARG A 129 -10.30 -0.06 12.55
C ARG A 129 -10.99 0.97 11.66
N HIS A 130 -10.95 2.23 12.09
CA HIS A 130 -11.51 3.35 11.35
C HIS A 130 -10.47 3.98 10.42
N HIS A 131 -10.96 4.78 9.46
CA HIS A 131 -10.12 5.62 8.63
C HIS A 131 -10.80 6.99 8.54
N PRO A 132 -10.28 7.99 9.27
CA PRO A 132 -10.84 9.34 9.26
C PRO A 132 -10.83 9.95 7.85
N PRO A 133 -11.69 10.94 7.57
CA PRO A 133 -11.62 11.69 6.32
C PRO A 133 -10.30 12.47 6.20
N PRO A 134 -9.93 12.87 4.97
CA PRO A 134 -8.75 13.68 4.69
C PRO A 134 -8.77 15.02 5.43
N VAL A 135 -7.61 15.64 5.57
CA VAL A 135 -7.52 17.02 6.06
C VAL A 135 -8.08 17.97 5.00
N SER A 136 -9.28 18.54 5.24
CA SER A 136 -10.04 19.32 4.24
C SER A 136 -9.21 20.40 3.54
N ARG A 137 -8.53 21.27 4.31
CA ARG A 137 -7.70 22.35 3.75
C ARG A 137 -6.60 21.83 2.82
N SER A 138 -5.96 20.71 3.17
CA SER A 138 -4.91 20.12 2.34
C SER A 138 -5.49 19.44 1.10
N MET A 139 -6.69 18.86 1.19
CA MET A 139 -7.42 18.32 0.05
C MET A 139 -7.80 19.43 -0.93
N ASP A 140 -8.37 20.53 -0.44
CA ASP A 140 -8.76 21.67 -1.27
C ASP A 140 -7.56 22.25 -2.03
N GLN A 141 -6.41 22.37 -1.37
CA GLN A 141 -5.16 22.82 -2.01
C GLN A 141 -4.67 21.86 -3.10
N ALA A 142 -4.79 20.55 -2.89
CA ALA A 142 -4.42 19.55 -3.90
C ALA A 142 -5.34 19.62 -5.12
N LEU A 143 -6.66 19.74 -4.89
CA LEU A 143 -7.66 19.87 -5.96
C LEU A 143 -7.48 21.18 -6.74
N GLU A 144 -7.19 22.30 -6.07
CA GLU A 144 -6.93 23.58 -6.73
C GLU A 144 -5.65 23.54 -7.60
N LEU A 145 -4.59 22.88 -7.11
CA LEU A 145 -3.35 22.70 -7.88
C LEU A 145 -3.59 21.89 -9.16
N LEU A 146 -4.35 20.80 -9.05
CA LEU A 146 -4.72 19.96 -10.20
C LEU A 146 -5.63 20.72 -11.18
N GLY A 147 -6.63 21.44 -10.67
CA GLY A 147 -7.55 22.23 -11.48
C GLY A 147 -6.88 23.37 -12.26
N LYS A 148 -5.83 24.01 -11.72
CA LYS A 148 -5.00 24.99 -12.45
C LYS A 148 -4.28 24.44 -13.68
N SER A 149 -4.20 23.11 -13.78
CA SER A 149 -3.52 22.40 -14.85
C SER A 149 -4.51 21.57 -15.69
N ASP A 150 -5.79 21.94 -15.65
CA ASP A 150 -6.90 21.27 -16.32
C ASP A 150 -7.10 19.78 -15.92
N ILE A 151 -6.57 19.37 -14.77
CA ILE A 151 -6.76 18.03 -14.22
C ILE A 151 -7.93 18.07 -13.22
N ASN A 152 -9.11 17.63 -13.67
CA ASN A 152 -10.35 17.72 -12.90
C ASN A 152 -10.60 16.47 -12.04
N VAL A 153 -10.28 16.58 -10.75
CA VAL A 153 -10.56 15.54 -9.74
C VAL A 153 -11.72 15.98 -8.83
N ASP A 154 -12.64 15.08 -8.51
CA ASP A 154 -13.82 15.35 -7.69
C ASP A 154 -13.70 14.73 -6.29
N GLY A 155 -13.35 15.56 -5.31
CA GLY A 155 -13.14 15.13 -3.92
C GLY A 155 -14.41 15.03 -3.04
N ARG A 156 -15.62 15.19 -3.58
CA ARG A 156 -16.86 15.28 -2.77
C ARG A 156 -17.20 13.99 -2.03
N SER A 157 -16.83 12.84 -2.58
CA SER A 157 -16.89 11.56 -1.86
C SER A 157 -15.87 10.57 -2.41
N THR A 158 -15.62 9.48 -1.68
CA THR A 158 -14.74 8.39 -2.11
C THR A 158 -15.12 7.84 -3.48
N LYS A 159 -16.42 7.78 -3.82
CA LYS A 159 -16.90 7.28 -5.11
C LYS A 159 -16.51 8.23 -6.25
N GLN A 160 -16.91 9.50 -6.18
CA GLN A 160 -16.56 10.50 -7.20
C GLN A 160 -15.04 10.68 -7.32
N LEU A 161 -14.31 10.56 -6.22
CA LEU A 161 -12.85 10.64 -6.24
C LEU A 161 -12.23 9.50 -7.05
N THR A 162 -12.72 8.27 -6.86
CA THR A 162 -12.25 7.10 -7.60
C THR A 162 -12.61 7.21 -9.08
N GLU A 163 -13.85 7.58 -9.40
CA GLU A 163 -14.32 7.73 -10.78
C GLU A 163 -13.62 8.86 -11.53
N SER A 164 -13.36 10.00 -10.86
CA SER A 164 -12.64 11.12 -11.47
C SER A 164 -11.15 10.82 -11.68
N LEU A 165 -10.48 10.13 -10.76
CA LEU A 165 -9.10 9.68 -10.97
C LEU A 165 -9.01 8.70 -12.15
N GLU A 166 -9.94 7.76 -12.28
CA GLU A 166 -9.95 6.85 -13.42
C GLU A 166 -10.20 7.58 -14.76
N ARG A 167 -11.05 8.61 -14.77
CA ARG A 167 -11.17 9.50 -15.94
C ARG A 167 -9.86 10.22 -16.26
N VAL A 168 -9.14 10.73 -15.26
CA VAL A 168 -7.81 11.35 -15.47
C VAL A 168 -6.83 10.35 -16.09
N ARG A 169 -6.85 9.08 -15.68
CA ARG A 169 -6.03 8.04 -16.32
C ARG A 169 -6.37 7.86 -17.80
N GLN A 170 -7.65 7.80 -18.13
CA GLN A 170 -8.12 7.58 -19.50
C GLN A 170 -7.87 8.79 -20.41
N ASP A 171 -8.16 10.00 -19.92
CA ASP A 171 -8.13 11.23 -20.71
C ASP A 171 -6.73 11.86 -20.77
N CYS A 172 -5.95 11.75 -19.69
CA CYS A 172 -4.66 12.45 -19.54
C CYS A 172 -3.45 11.50 -19.43
N GLY A 173 -3.67 10.18 -19.43
CA GLY A 173 -2.64 9.15 -19.37
C GLY A 173 -2.12 8.78 -17.98
N GLU A 174 -1.35 7.70 -17.91
CA GLU A 174 -0.92 7.07 -16.66
C GLU A 174 -0.03 7.98 -15.79
N THR A 175 0.87 8.76 -16.39
CA THR A 175 1.74 9.68 -15.64
C THR A 175 0.91 10.73 -14.90
N THR A 176 -0.07 11.32 -15.55
CA THR A 176 -0.97 12.31 -14.94
C THR A 176 -1.79 11.69 -13.81
N PHE A 177 -2.30 10.48 -14.03
CA PHE A 177 -2.99 9.71 -13.00
C PHE A 177 -2.13 9.46 -11.77
N VAL A 178 -0.89 8.98 -11.93
CA VAL A 178 0.03 8.70 -10.82
C VAL A 178 0.30 9.96 -10.00
N ILE A 179 0.50 11.10 -10.65
CA ILE A 179 0.75 12.38 -9.98
C ILE A 179 -0.49 12.90 -9.26
N ALA A 180 -1.66 12.86 -9.91
CA ALA A 180 -2.93 13.21 -9.29
C ALA A 180 -3.19 12.32 -8.07
N GLN A 181 -2.99 11.02 -8.20
CA GLN A 181 -3.13 10.07 -7.09
C GLN A 181 -2.17 10.39 -5.94
N ALA A 182 -0.90 10.67 -6.21
CA ALA A 182 0.08 11.02 -5.18
C ALA A 182 -0.32 12.29 -4.40
N LEU A 183 -0.80 13.32 -5.11
CA LEU A 183 -1.26 14.57 -4.51
C LEU A 183 -2.53 14.38 -3.66
N ILE A 184 -3.46 13.53 -4.10
CA ILE A 184 -4.69 13.23 -3.37
C ILE A 184 -4.47 12.31 -2.16
N ILE A 185 -3.46 11.43 -2.20
CA ILE A 185 -3.11 10.57 -1.06
C ILE A 185 -2.53 11.39 0.10
N LYS A 186 -1.81 12.48 -0.19
CA LYS A 186 -1.08 13.26 0.82
C LYS A 186 -1.96 13.88 1.92
N PRO A 187 -3.17 14.41 1.64
CA PRO A 187 -4.13 14.85 2.64
C PRO A 187 -4.80 13.73 3.45
N MET A 188 -4.69 12.46 3.05
CA MET A 188 -5.35 11.33 3.71
C MET A 188 -4.72 11.09 5.09
N LYS A 189 -5.56 10.78 6.08
CA LYS A 189 -5.11 10.38 7.41
C LYS A 189 -4.77 8.88 7.43
N PRO A 190 -3.88 8.41 8.31
CA PRO A 190 -3.70 6.97 8.48
C PRO A 190 -4.98 6.34 9.05
N ALA A 191 -5.23 5.09 8.66
CA ALA A 191 -6.27 4.27 9.28
C ALA A 191 -5.75 3.65 10.59
N GLU A 192 -6.55 3.74 11.65
CA GLU A 192 -6.15 3.47 13.03
C GLU A 192 -7.14 2.52 13.70
N TYR A 193 -6.61 1.67 14.58
CA TYR A 193 -7.41 0.88 15.51
C TYR A 193 -8.01 1.77 16.58
N MET A 194 -9.23 1.44 16.99
CA MET A 194 -9.96 2.14 18.04
C MET A 194 -10.89 1.18 18.78
N VAL A 195 -11.36 1.63 19.94
CA VAL A 195 -12.43 0.98 20.70
C VAL A 195 -13.70 1.81 20.52
N ALA A 196 -14.82 1.17 20.19
CA ALA A 196 -16.05 1.87 19.80
C ALA A 196 -16.53 2.88 20.85
N GLY A 197 -16.41 2.56 22.15
CA GLY A 197 -16.82 3.39 23.28
C GLY A 197 -16.05 4.72 23.42
N ASN A 198 -14.86 4.83 22.81
CA ASN A 198 -14.10 6.08 22.79
C ASN A 198 -14.47 7.01 21.63
N GLY A 199 -15.26 6.52 20.66
CA GLY A 199 -15.71 7.30 19.52
C GLY A 199 -17.01 8.04 19.84
N ALA A 200 -17.01 9.37 19.72
CA ALA A 200 -18.14 10.23 20.08
C ALA A 200 -19.39 10.06 19.17
N SER A 201 -19.33 9.26 18.10
CA SER A 201 -20.49 8.95 17.23
C SER A 201 -20.22 7.77 16.29
N PRO A 202 -21.26 7.11 15.73
CA PRO A 202 -21.11 6.12 14.66
C PRO A 202 -20.34 6.62 13.44
N ASP A 203 -20.38 7.93 13.16
CA ASP A 203 -19.61 8.53 12.06
C ASP A 203 -18.09 8.45 12.29
N SER A 204 -17.65 8.43 13.55
CA SER A 204 -16.23 8.25 13.88
C SER A 204 -15.73 6.82 13.58
N TRP A 205 -16.61 5.83 13.49
CA TRP A 205 -16.21 4.43 13.24
C TRP A 205 -16.00 4.13 11.76
N ARG A 206 -16.44 5.05 10.88
CA ARG A 206 -16.38 4.90 9.43
C ARG A 206 -14.97 4.70 8.93
N HIS A 207 -14.84 3.90 7.88
CA HIS A 207 -13.60 3.76 7.14
C HIS A 207 -13.69 4.51 5.81
N TYR A 208 -13.21 5.76 5.77
CA TYR A 208 -13.34 6.69 4.63
C TYR A 208 -12.99 6.07 3.28
N ALA A 209 -11.76 5.57 3.12
CA ALA A 209 -11.33 4.96 1.85
C ALA A 209 -12.08 3.67 1.47
N LEU A 210 -12.62 2.96 2.47
CA LEU A 210 -13.40 1.76 2.20
C LEU A 210 -14.90 2.07 2.05
N ASN A 211 -15.32 3.30 2.30
CA ASN A 211 -16.71 3.74 2.28
C ASN A 211 -17.65 2.75 3.01
N ILE A 212 -17.24 2.30 4.20
CA ILE A 212 -18.04 1.39 5.04
C ILE A 212 -18.24 1.97 6.44
N PRO A 213 -19.37 1.66 7.08
CA PRO A 213 -19.68 2.15 8.41
C PRO A 213 -18.74 1.59 9.47
N TYR A 214 -18.39 0.30 9.39
CA TYR A 214 -17.57 -0.38 10.38
C TYR A 214 -16.59 -1.32 9.69
N TYR A 215 -15.38 -1.43 10.24
CA TYR A 215 -14.35 -2.33 9.74
C TYR A 215 -13.47 -2.80 10.88
N THR A 216 -12.92 -4.01 10.77
CA THR A 216 -11.90 -4.52 11.69
C THR A 216 -11.02 -5.52 10.98
N HIS A 217 -9.85 -5.81 11.54
CA HIS A 217 -8.98 -6.87 11.05
C HIS A 217 -9.21 -8.16 11.83
N PHE A 218 -9.35 -9.26 11.09
CA PHE A 218 -9.60 -10.59 11.65
C PHE A 218 -8.78 -11.71 10.98
N THR A 219 -8.37 -11.51 9.73
CA THR A 219 -7.88 -12.57 8.84
C THR A 219 -6.38 -12.89 8.95
N SER A 220 -5.63 -12.30 9.88
CA SER A 220 -4.18 -12.54 10.01
C SER A 220 -3.64 -12.54 11.45
N PRO A 221 -4.21 -13.33 12.38
CA PRO A 221 -3.78 -13.38 13.79
C PRO A 221 -2.35 -13.88 13.99
N ILE A 222 -1.75 -14.58 13.02
CA ILE A 222 -0.34 -15.02 13.08
C ILE A 222 0.64 -13.83 13.06
N ARG A 223 0.27 -12.73 12.38
CA ARG A 223 1.16 -11.59 12.09
C ARG A 223 0.65 -10.25 12.60
N ARG A 224 -0.57 -10.18 13.15
CA ARG A 224 -1.18 -8.96 13.68
C ARG A 224 -1.87 -9.23 15.02
N TYR A 225 -1.50 -8.48 16.04
CA TYR A 225 -2.06 -8.65 17.38
C TYR A 225 -3.51 -8.16 17.49
N ALA A 226 -3.88 -7.12 16.74
CA ALA A 226 -5.27 -6.65 16.65
C ALA A 226 -6.24 -7.77 16.25
N ASP A 227 -5.86 -8.61 15.29
CA ASP A 227 -6.66 -9.77 14.89
C ASP A 227 -6.79 -10.77 16.06
N VAL A 228 -5.75 -10.97 16.89
CA VAL A 228 -5.84 -11.84 18.09
C VAL A 228 -6.87 -11.31 19.08
N VAL A 229 -6.91 -9.99 19.32
CA VAL A 229 -7.93 -9.35 20.18
C VAL A 229 -9.32 -9.60 19.61
N VAL A 230 -9.50 -9.39 18.31
CA VAL A 230 -10.78 -9.62 17.63
C VAL A 230 -11.20 -11.10 17.69
N HIS A 231 -10.28 -12.04 17.52
CA HIS A 231 -10.56 -13.49 17.66
C HIS A 231 -11.06 -13.83 19.07
N ARG A 232 -10.48 -13.22 20.11
CA ARG A 232 -10.92 -13.42 21.51
C ARG A 232 -12.32 -12.86 21.74
N LEU A 233 -12.58 -11.63 21.29
CA LEU A 233 -13.90 -11.00 21.41
C LEU A 233 -14.97 -11.78 20.63
N LEU A 234 -14.65 -12.25 19.42
CA LEU A 234 -15.58 -13.04 18.63
C LEU A 234 -15.84 -14.42 19.26
N GLN A 235 -14.83 -15.03 19.89
CA GLN A 235 -15.05 -16.26 20.66
C GLN A 235 -15.96 -16.01 21.87
N GLU A 236 -15.77 -14.91 22.60
CA GLU A 236 -16.61 -14.50 23.74
C GLU A 236 -18.07 -14.33 23.30
N SER A 237 -18.31 -13.72 22.13
CA SER A 237 -19.68 -13.53 21.61
C SER A 237 -20.36 -14.81 21.14
N VAL A 238 -19.61 -15.81 20.65
CA VAL A 238 -20.16 -17.08 20.16
C VAL A 238 -20.46 -18.05 21.29
N VAL A 239 -19.61 -18.13 22.33
CA VAL A 239 -19.80 -19.08 23.44
C VAL A 239 -20.88 -18.62 24.42
N GLY A 240 -21.17 -17.30 24.46
CA GLY A 240 -21.98 -16.71 25.51
C GLY A 240 -21.19 -16.65 26.82
N SER A 241 -21.15 -15.49 27.44
CA SER A 241 -20.36 -15.22 28.65
C SER A 241 -20.82 -16.11 29.81
N SER A 242 -20.08 -17.19 30.11
CA SER A 242 -20.35 -18.01 31.30
C SER A 242 -19.25 -17.92 32.37
N SER A 243 -18.12 -17.25 32.12
CA SER A 243 -16.95 -17.42 33.00
C SER A 243 -15.81 -16.42 32.80
N LEU A 244 -16.06 -15.12 32.98
CA LEU A 244 -14.99 -14.18 33.33
C LEU A 244 -15.56 -13.26 34.41
N ASP A 245 -14.93 -13.28 35.59
CA ASP A 245 -15.23 -12.40 36.71
C ASP A 245 -15.42 -10.97 36.20
N ALA A 246 -16.48 -10.31 36.65
CA ALA A 246 -16.92 -9.01 36.16
C ALA A 246 -15.88 -7.91 36.47
N GLU A 247 -14.79 -7.87 35.70
CA GLU A 247 -13.95 -6.69 35.60
C GLU A 247 -14.81 -5.52 35.12
N ASN A 248 -14.64 -4.36 35.76
CA ASN A 248 -15.36 -3.15 35.41
C ASN A 248 -15.22 -2.89 33.88
N PRO A 249 -16.32 -2.78 33.12
CA PRO A 249 -16.29 -2.47 31.68
C PRO A 249 -15.43 -1.27 31.32
N GLU A 250 -15.36 -0.26 32.19
CA GLU A 250 -14.49 0.90 31.99
C GLU A 250 -13.00 0.52 32.01
N SER A 251 -12.60 -0.38 32.90
CA SER A 251 -11.22 -0.88 32.98
C SER A 251 -10.83 -1.65 31.72
N ARG A 252 -11.70 -2.56 31.24
CA ARG A 252 -11.50 -3.26 29.97
C ARG A 252 -11.40 -2.29 28.79
N MET A 253 -12.22 -1.23 28.79
CA MET A 253 -12.19 -0.20 27.74
C MET A 253 -10.86 0.56 27.74
N VAL A 254 -10.36 0.96 28.92
CA VAL A 254 -9.05 1.62 29.07
C VAL A 254 -7.92 0.70 28.59
N GLU A 255 -7.95 -0.59 28.95
CA GLU A 255 -6.97 -1.57 28.48
C GLU A 255 -6.99 -1.71 26.96
N PHE A 256 -8.16 -1.96 26.36
CA PHE A 256 -8.29 -2.09 24.91
C PHE A 256 -7.90 -0.82 24.16
N THR A 257 -8.12 0.35 24.76
CA THR A 257 -7.66 1.62 24.21
C THR A 257 -6.14 1.68 24.16
N SER A 258 -5.47 1.30 25.25
CA SER A 258 -4.01 1.20 25.32
C SER A 258 -3.46 0.19 24.31
N VAL A 259 -4.12 -0.96 24.17
CA VAL A 259 -3.77 -1.99 23.17
C VAL A 259 -3.93 -1.47 21.75
N ALA A 260 -5.02 -0.75 21.44
CA ALA A 260 -5.25 -0.13 20.14
C ALA A 260 -4.15 0.88 19.81
N GLN A 261 -3.81 1.76 20.76
CA GLN A 261 -2.75 2.75 20.61
C GLN A 261 -1.39 2.09 20.32
N ASN A 262 -1.01 1.08 21.11
CA ASN A 262 0.22 0.33 20.86
C ASN A 262 0.21 -0.36 19.48
N CYS A 263 -0.93 -0.94 19.06
CA CYS A 263 -1.06 -1.53 17.72
C CYS A 263 -0.87 -0.49 16.61
N ASN A 264 -1.39 0.72 16.78
CA ASN A 264 -1.21 1.84 15.84
C ASN A 264 0.26 2.27 15.75
N GLU A 265 0.90 2.48 16.89
CA GLU A 265 2.31 2.85 16.98
C GLU A 265 3.20 1.80 16.32
N LYS A 266 3.06 0.52 16.69
CA LYS A 266 3.85 -0.57 16.10
C LYS A 266 3.59 -0.73 14.60
N LYS A 267 2.36 -0.48 14.13
CA LYS A 267 2.06 -0.47 12.69
C LYS A 267 2.83 0.63 11.96
N MET A 268 2.89 1.83 12.53
CA MET A 268 3.65 2.95 11.96
C MET A 268 5.15 2.71 12.02
N THR A 269 5.69 2.25 13.15
CA THR A 269 7.11 1.89 13.28
C THR A 269 7.51 0.80 12.28
N SER A 270 6.68 -0.25 12.12
CA SER A 270 6.93 -1.31 11.15
C SER A 270 6.95 -0.79 9.71
N LYS A 271 6.02 0.09 9.34
CA LYS A 271 5.97 0.69 8.00
C LYS A 271 7.20 1.57 7.73
N ASN A 272 7.67 2.30 8.72
CA ASN A 272 8.87 3.13 8.59
C ASN A 272 10.13 2.26 8.45
N ALA A 273 10.25 1.19 9.24
CA ALA A 273 11.36 0.26 9.13
C ALA A 273 11.40 -0.45 7.77
N GLU A 274 10.24 -0.85 7.23
CA GLU A 274 10.10 -1.43 5.89
C GLU A 274 10.60 -0.45 4.81
N LYS A 275 10.13 0.81 4.84
CA LYS A 275 10.59 1.85 3.91
C LYS A 275 12.09 2.13 3.98
N GLU A 276 12.66 2.23 5.17
CA GLU A 276 14.09 2.47 5.33
C GLU A 276 14.91 1.26 4.88
N CYS A 277 14.41 0.04 5.10
CA CYS A 277 15.01 -1.17 4.55
C CYS A 277 15.05 -1.14 3.02
N ASP A 278 13.91 -0.89 2.37
CA ASP A 278 13.82 -0.79 0.90
C ASP A 278 14.80 0.24 0.35
N LYS A 279 14.91 1.40 1.02
CA LYS A 279 15.84 2.46 0.65
C LYS A 279 17.31 2.03 0.75
N VAL A 280 17.70 1.31 1.80
CA VAL A 280 19.07 0.80 1.96
C VAL A 280 19.40 -0.21 0.87
N PHE A 281 18.48 -1.13 0.56
CA PHE A 281 18.68 -2.09 -0.53
C PHE A 281 18.73 -1.41 -1.91
N LEU A 282 17.92 -0.37 -2.13
CA LEU A 282 17.98 0.43 -3.34
C LEU A 282 19.33 1.17 -3.48
N CYS A 283 19.86 1.75 -2.39
CA CYS A 283 21.21 2.32 -2.39
C CYS A 283 22.26 1.27 -2.76
N ALA A 284 22.20 0.07 -2.14
CA ALA A 284 23.14 -1.01 -2.44
C ALA A 284 23.04 -1.46 -3.91
N TYR A 285 21.83 -1.51 -4.46
CA TYR A 285 21.59 -1.83 -5.87
C TYR A 285 22.27 -0.81 -6.80
N VAL A 286 22.07 0.49 -6.56
CA VAL A 286 22.69 1.58 -7.34
C VAL A 286 24.20 1.58 -7.18
N GLN A 287 24.71 1.28 -5.98
CA GLN A 287 26.16 1.20 -5.74
C GLN A 287 26.82 0.08 -6.57
N HIS A 288 26.12 -1.05 -6.74
CA HIS A 288 26.62 -2.20 -7.48
C HIS A 288 26.47 -2.06 -9.00
N HIS A 289 25.36 -1.48 -9.47
CA HIS A 289 25.03 -1.41 -10.91
C HIS A 289 25.36 -0.07 -11.56
N GLY A 290 25.79 0.92 -10.76
CA GLY A 290 26.03 2.28 -11.22
C GLY A 290 24.76 3.14 -11.22
N ASP A 291 24.93 4.38 -11.67
CA ASP A 291 23.86 5.37 -11.69
C ASP A 291 22.69 4.91 -12.59
N VAL A 292 21.46 5.13 -12.13
CA VAL A 292 20.24 4.72 -12.83
C VAL A 292 19.51 5.96 -13.33
N GLU A 293 19.05 5.94 -14.58
CA GLU A 293 18.20 6.99 -15.12
C GLU A 293 16.76 6.82 -14.64
N VAL A 294 16.15 7.92 -14.20
CA VAL A 294 14.78 7.97 -13.67
C VAL A 294 14.05 9.21 -14.18
N THR A 295 12.73 9.17 -14.10
CA THR A 295 11.84 10.25 -14.54
C THR A 295 11.31 11.02 -13.34
N GLY A 296 11.63 12.31 -13.26
CA GLY A 296 11.09 13.20 -12.23
C GLY A 296 10.01 14.12 -12.78
N VAL A 297 8.81 14.12 -12.20
CA VAL A 297 7.76 15.09 -12.55
C VAL A 297 7.75 16.24 -11.55
N VAL A 298 7.86 17.48 -12.00
CA VAL A 298 7.86 18.65 -11.12
C VAL A 298 6.47 18.85 -10.48
N LEU A 299 6.43 18.80 -9.14
CA LEU A 299 5.21 19.02 -8.34
C LEU A 299 5.08 20.44 -7.80
N SER A 300 6.20 21.06 -7.45
CA SER A 300 6.21 22.42 -6.90
C SER A 300 7.58 23.06 -7.05
N MET A 301 7.60 24.39 -7.03
CA MET A 301 8.81 25.18 -7.18
C MET A 301 8.86 26.25 -6.10
N GLY A 302 10.07 26.61 -5.68
CA GLY A 302 10.37 27.78 -4.88
C GLY A 302 11.66 28.44 -5.37
N GLN A 303 12.05 29.54 -4.72
CA GLN A 303 13.18 30.36 -5.18
C GLN A 303 14.52 29.61 -5.28
N LYS A 304 14.76 28.63 -4.38
CA LYS A 304 16.04 27.90 -4.26
C LYS A 304 15.91 26.38 -4.33
N SER A 305 14.70 25.88 -4.49
CA SER A 305 14.42 24.44 -4.54
C SER A 305 13.18 24.15 -5.37
N PHE A 306 13.05 22.91 -5.82
CA PHE A 306 11.82 22.39 -6.42
C PHE A 306 11.60 20.97 -5.94
N THR A 307 10.37 20.50 -5.97
CA THR A 307 9.99 19.15 -5.58
C THR A 307 9.62 18.36 -6.82
N VAL A 308 10.17 17.17 -6.97
CA VAL A 308 9.86 16.23 -8.04
C VAL A 308 9.24 14.96 -7.46
N TYR A 309 8.39 14.31 -8.24
CA TYR A 309 7.94 12.95 -8.02
C TYR A 309 8.73 12.01 -8.93
N ILE A 310 9.45 11.05 -8.37
CA ILE A 310 10.23 10.05 -9.13
C ILE A 310 9.31 8.88 -9.48
N LEU A 311 8.94 8.75 -10.75
CA LEU A 311 7.92 7.80 -11.19
C LEU A 311 8.29 6.34 -10.88
N GLU A 312 9.53 5.95 -11.15
CA GLU A 312 10.01 4.58 -11.00
C GLU A 312 10.10 4.14 -9.53
N LEU A 313 10.16 5.10 -8.60
CA LEU A 313 10.27 4.84 -7.15
C LEU A 313 8.99 5.17 -6.38
N GLY A 314 8.05 5.88 -7.00
CA GLY A 314 6.84 6.36 -6.35
C GLY A 314 7.09 7.32 -5.17
N LEU A 315 8.17 8.11 -5.19
CA LEU A 315 8.57 8.98 -4.08
C LEU A 315 8.67 10.46 -4.47
N GLU A 316 8.35 11.34 -3.52
CA GLU A 316 8.61 12.78 -3.62
C GLU A 316 10.03 13.10 -3.14
N GLN A 317 10.78 13.87 -3.93
CA GLN A 317 12.10 14.37 -3.56
C GLN A 317 12.16 15.88 -3.73
N ARG A 318 12.55 16.59 -2.66
CA ARG A 318 12.89 18.01 -2.73
C ARG A 318 14.36 18.16 -3.10
N LEU A 319 14.64 19.01 -4.08
CA LEU A 319 15.97 19.26 -4.61
C LEU A 319 16.34 20.73 -4.39
N PHE A 320 17.44 20.96 -3.69
CA PHE A 320 17.99 22.30 -3.49
C PHE A 320 19.07 22.57 -4.54
N LEU A 321 18.96 23.71 -5.23
CA LEU A 321 19.84 24.03 -6.36
C LEU A 321 21.32 23.95 -5.99
N GLN A 322 21.69 24.38 -4.78
CA GLN A 322 23.07 24.34 -4.29
C GLN A 322 23.58 22.90 -4.12
N GLU A 323 22.77 22.00 -3.55
CA GLU A 323 23.15 20.60 -3.29
C GLU A 323 23.36 19.82 -4.59
N ILE A 324 22.51 20.08 -5.59
CA ILE A 324 22.60 19.42 -6.90
C ILE A 324 23.45 20.20 -7.92
N ASN A 325 24.16 21.24 -7.47
CA ASN A 325 25.06 22.06 -8.30
C ASN A 325 24.39 22.64 -9.55
N LEU A 326 23.15 23.11 -9.41
CA LEU A 326 22.43 23.84 -10.44
C LEU A 326 22.44 25.34 -10.14
N LYS A 327 22.50 26.14 -11.20
CA LYS A 327 22.19 27.57 -11.12
C LYS A 327 20.74 27.77 -11.53
N GLY A 328 20.05 28.71 -10.89
CA GLY A 328 18.68 29.04 -11.27
C GLY A 328 18.34 30.50 -11.05
N SER A 329 17.29 30.94 -11.72
CA SER A 329 16.70 32.27 -11.59
C SER A 329 15.21 32.14 -11.32
N TRP A 330 14.74 32.83 -10.30
CA TRP A 330 13.32 32.87 -9.94
C TRP A 330 12.65 34.09 -10.55
N ASN A 331 11.47 33.90 -11.15
CA ASN A 331 10.62 34.99 -11.60
C ASN A 331 9.47 35.19 -10.61
N GLU A 332 9.53 36.29 -9.85
CA GLU A 332 8.50 36.63 -8.83
C GLU A 332 7.11 36.87 -9.42
N LYS A 333 7.01 37.34 -10.68
CA LYS A 333 5.70 37.65 -11.29
C LYS A 333 4.94 36.39 -11.69
N THR A 334 5.67 35.36 -12.14
CA THR A 334 5.08 34.12 -12.64
C THR A 334 5.25 32.94 -11.68
N SER A 335 5.88 33.17 -10.53
CA SER A 335 6.29 32.13 -9.58
C SER A 335 7.01 30.94 -10.25
N GLN A 336 7.89 31.24 -11.20
CA GLN A 336 8.53 30.24 -12.05
C GLN A 336 10.03 30.16 -11.77
N LEU A 337 10.53 28.94 -11.57
CA LEU A 337 11.95 28.67 -11.46
C LEU A 337 12.51 28.26 -12.83
N SER A 338 13.59 28.90 -13.26
CA SER A 338 14.37 28.45 -14.42
C SER A 338 15.73 27.94 -13.95
N ILE A 339 16.16 26.78 -14.42
CA ILE A 339 17.42 26.15 -14.02
C ILE A 339 18.37 26.01 -15.21
N ARG A 340 19.67 26.02 -14.93
CA ARG A 340 20.73 25.83 -15.92
C ARG A 340 21.48 24.54 -15.62
N LEU A 341 21.52 23.65 -16.61
CA LEU A 341 22.20 22.38 -16.50
C LEU A 341 23.72 22.55 -16.72
N PRO A 342 24.56 21.79 -16.01
CA PRO A 342 25.99 21.74 -16.26
C PRO A 342 26.28 21.06 -17.61
N VAL A 343 27.30 21.55 -18.34
CA VAL A 343 27.73 20.93 -19.61
C VAL A 343 28.33 19.57 -19.29
N GLN A 344 27.79 18.50 -19.88
CA GLN A 344 28.41 17.18 -19.83
C GLN A 344 29.72 17.21 -20.64
N LYS A 345 30.86 17.02 -20.00
CA LYS A 345 32.09 16.69 -20.73
C LYS A 345 31.91 15.29 -21.33
N LYS A 346 31.99 15.15 -22.65
CA LYS A 346 32.26 13.85 -23.26
C LYS A 346 33.55 13.31 -22.63
N ARG A 347 33.49 12.10 -22.06
CA ARG A 347 34.71 11.35 -21.78
C ARG A 347 35.23 10.90 -23.12
N ASP A 348 36.30 11.52 -23.60
CA ASP A 348 37.10 10.94 -24.67
C ASP A 348 37.78 9.69 -24.07
N GLU A 349 37.55 8.55 -24.71
CA GLU A 349 38.26 7.30 -24.47
C GLU A 349 39.70 7.51 -24.96
N ASP A 350 40.59 7.99 -24.09
CA ASP A 350 42.05 7.79 -24.17
C ASP A 350 42.71 8.60 -23.05
N GLU A 351 42.93 7.99 -21.89
CA GLU A 351 44.12 8.20 -21.04
C GLU A 351 44.05 7.26 -19.83
N ASP A 352 44.54 6.04 -20.07
CA ASP A 352 45.02 5.17 -19.00
C ASP A 352 46.34 5.75 -18.44
N THR A 353 46.57 5.52 -17.13
CA THR A 353 47.77 5.87 -16.33
C THR A 353 47.84 7.25 -15.64
N LYS A 354 47.34 7.32 -14.40
CA LYS A 354 48.20 7.29 -13.18
C LYS A 354 47.39 7.56 -11.91
N SER A 355 47.64 6.70 -10.92
CA SER A 355 47.28 6.83 -9.51
C SER A 355 47.82 8.13 -8.89
N GLY A 356 46.97 8.84 -8.15
CA GLY A 356 47.39 9.96 -7.30
C GLY A 356 46.22 10.51 -6.48
N ASP A 357 46.25 10.26 -5.18
CA ASP A 357 45.39 10.90 -4.17
C ASP A 357 45.66 12.41 -4.13
N HIS A 358 44.78 13.21 -4.71
CA HIS A 358 44.61 14.63 -4.38
C HIS A 358 43.16 15.05 -4.61
N GLU A 359 42.45 15.40 -3.53
CA GLU A 359 41.22 16.20 -3.60
C GLU A 359 41.56 17.56 -4.22
N ALA A 360 41.33 17.70 -5.52
CA ALA A 360 41.43 18.97 -6.22
C ALA A 360 40.25 19.90 -5.84
N PRO A 361 40.47 21.21 -5.71
CA PRO A 361 39.40 22.16 -5.41
C PRO A 361 38.38 22.20 -6.54
N ALA A 362 37.12 22.51 -6.20
CA ALA A 362 35.98 22.55 -7.11
C ALA A 362 36.28 23.34 -8.40
N GLN A 363 36.72 22.65 -9.45
CA GLN A 363 36.87 23.23 -10.78
C GLN A 363 35.51 23.76 -11.23
N ALA A 364 35.47 25.02 -11.65
CA ALA A 364 34.26 25.69 -12.12
C ALA A 364 33.61 24.90 -13.26
N ARG A 365 32.54 24.14 -12.96
CA ARG A 365 31.74 23.44 -13.96
C ARG A 365 31.22 24.48 -14.97
N LYS A 366 31.50 24.27 -16.25
CA LYS A 366 30.91 25.08 -17.33
C LYS A 366 29.41 24.74 -17.41
N TYR A 367 28.58 25.74 -17.59
CA TYR A 367 27.12 25.59 -17.69
C TYR A 367 26.67 25.91 -19.13
N GLY A 368 25.61 25.24 -19.60
CA GLY A 368 25.03 25.54 -20.91
C GLY A 368 24.46 26.97 -20.97
N SER A 369 24.29 27.51 -22.17
CA SER A 369 23.69 28.84 -22.37
C SER A 369 22.18 28.83 -22.09
N GLU A 370 21.50 27.71 -22.36
CA GLU A 370 20.06 27.58 -22.28
C GLU A 370 19.55 27.40 -20.84
N MET A 371 18.41 28.04 -20.54
CA MET A 371 17.72 27.95 -19.26
C MET A 371 16.47 27.09 -19.41
N LEU A 372 16.41 25.99 -18.68
CA LEU A 372 15.25 25.13 -18.60
C LEU A 372 14.21 25.75 -17.66
N LYS A 373 13.07 26.20 -18.20
CA LYS A 373 11.95 26.71 -17.40
C LYS A 373 11.18 25.54 -16.79
N LEU A 374 11.08 25.51 -15.46
CA LEU A 374 10.28 24.53 -14.76
C LEU A 374 8.80 24.95 -14.73
N SER A 375 7.91 23.98 -14.71
CA SER A 375 6.47 24.16 -14.51
C SER A 375 5.91 22.91 -13.84
N PHE A 376 4.74 23.02 -13.21
CA PHE A 376 4.02 21.84 -12.73
C PHE A 376 3.80 20.85 -13.88
N MET A 377 3.83 19.54 -13.57
CA MET A 377 3.77 18.43 -14.53
C MET A 377 4.94 18.30 -15.51
N LYS A 378 5.91 19.22 -15.51
CA LYS A 378 7.07 19.11 -16.41
C LYS A 378 7.90 17.88 -16.04
N GLN A 379 8.16 17.04 -17.03
CA GLN A 379 8.96 15.83 -16.87
C GLN A 379 10.43 16.13 -17.08
N LEU A 380 11.24 15.69 -16.13
CA LEU A 380 12.68 15.83 -16.13
C LEU A 380 13.31 14.47 -16.29
N GLN A 381 14.29 14.39 -17.18
CA GLN A 381 15.21 13.28 -17.22
C GLN A 381 16.20 13.46 -16.08
N MET A 382 16.30 12.47 -15.20
CA MET A 382 17.09 12.56 -13.98
C MET A 382 18.01 11.35 -13.83
N ARG A 383 19.08 11.53 -13.07
CA ARG A 383 20.01 10.47 -12.70
C ARG A 383 19.98 10.26 -11.19
N MET A 384 19.66 9.04 -10.78
CA MET A 384 19.74 8.56 -9.41
C MET A 384 21.11 7.93 -9.18
N SER A 385 21.80 8.43 -8.16
CA SER A 385 23.09 7.96 -7.68
C SER A 385 23.01 7.65 -6.19
N THR A 386 24.08 7.09 -5.62
CA THR A 386 24.17 6.85 -4.18
C THR A 386 25.49 7.35 -3.60
N THR A 387 25.50 7.66 -2.31
CA THR A 387 26.71 8.03 -1.58
C THR A 387 27.68 6.84 -1.51
N LYS A 388 28.98 7.11 -1.62
CA LYS A 388 30.03 6.06 -1.57
C LYS A 388 30.37 5.60 -0.14
N LYS A 389 30.05 6.42 0.87
CA LYS A 389 30.35 6.17 2.28
C LYS A 389 29.07 6.24 3.10
N MET A 390 29.06 5.53 4.23
CA MET A 390 27.94 5.54 5.17
C MET A 390 27.72 6.95 5.77
N PRO A 391 26.46 7.36 6.02
CA PRO A 391 25.23 6.63 5.71
C PRO A 391 24.93 6.60 4.20
N LEU A 392 24.45 5.45 3.70
CA LEU A 392 23.99 5.32 2.32
C LEU A 392 22.75 6.21 2.10
N ALA A 393 22.80 7.04 1.06
CA ALA A 393 21.70 7.90 0.67
C ALA A 393 21.60 7.98 -0.85
N LEU A 394 20.36 8.05 -1.34
CA LEU A 394 20.09 8.34 -2.75
C LEU A 394 20.29 9.83 -3.01
N THR A 395 20.90 10.15 -4.14
CA THR A 395 21.07 11.51 -4.63
C THR A 395 20.53 11.58 -6.04
N PHE A 396 19.85 12.68 -6.38
CA PHE A 396 19.24 12.87 -7.68
C PHE A 396 19.80 14.10 -8.36
N THR A 397 20.12 14.00 -9.65
CA THR A 397 20.59 15.12 -10.47
C THR A 397 19.74 15.23 -11.73
N VAL A 398 19.48 16.45 -12.19
CA VAL A 398 18.75 16.68 -13.45
C VAL A 398 19.74 16.59 -14.60
N ILE A 399 19.44 15.74 -15.58
CA ILE A 399 20.28 15.58 -16.79
C ILE A 399 19.65 16.22 -18.02
N GLY A 400 18.33 16.42 -18.04
CA GLY A 400 17.64 17.03 -19.17
C GLY A 400 16.14 17.21 -18.92
N GLU A 401 15.47 17.76 -19.94
CA GLU A 401 14.02 17.66 -20.07
C GLU A 401 13.68 16.32 -20.74
N LYS A 402 12.66 15.62 -20.24
CA LYS A 402 12.17 14.42 -20.92
C LYS A 402 11.24 14.88 -22.04
N SER A 403 11.52 14.42 -23.26
CA SER A 403 10.77 14.77 -24.47
C SER A 403 9.39 14.11 -24.51
#